data_AF-A0A7S3WKE5-F1
#
_entry.id   AF-A0A7S3WKE5-F1
#
_cell.length_a   1.000
_cell.length_b   1.000
_cell.length_c   1.000
_cell.angle_alpha   90.00
_cell.angle_beta   90.00
_cell.angle_gamma   90.00
#
_symmetry.space_group_name_H-M   'P 1'
#
loop_
_entity.id
_entity.type
_entity.pdbx_description
1 polymer ?
#
loop_
_entity_poly.entity_id
_entity_poly.type
_entity_poly.pdbx_seq_one_letter_code
_entity_poly.pdbx_strand_id
1 'polypeptide(L)'
;VAHGPRADKRMTQFCCLLLVLALGSANSQGLQAVRPGRGNLFAAAPTSSQGTAGGVASGDDIHNAMGYNTTASGDYSTAMGYSTTASGTFSTAMGAFTTASGEYSTAMGYSTTASEMFSTAMGEGTKASGYQSTAMGMLTTASGEYSTTMTFNTTASGGYSTAMGNQSTASGTYSTAMGSYTTASGDYSTAMGCNTTASVEYSTAMGAFTKASGWSSTAMGEFTTASGDYSTAMGLSTTASGLVSTAMGSSTTASGAYSTAMGGYTTAESLAETVVGQYNALGGSPSTTSWVTADAAFRVGIGTDDLNRKDALTVYKNGTVVISGDLVVAGSTVASNPGRRLAALEASAEKQQQLKAEIKEELKAEIKEQLKAE
;
A
#
# COMPACT_ATOMS: atom_id res chain seq x y z
N VAL A 1 10.29 -59.81 -3.89
CA VAL A 1 10.89 -60.35 -5.13
C VAL A 1 12.32 -59.82 -5.18
N ALA A 2 13.26 -60.49 -4.48
CA ALA A 2 14.20 -61.49 -5.01
C ALA A 2 15.14 -60.84 -6.06
N HIS A 3 16.46 -60.75 -5.92
CA HIS A 3 17.41 -61.78 -5.49
C HIS A 3 18.77 -61.18 -5.02
N GLY A 4 19.39 -61.77 -3.98
CA GLY A 4 20.87 -61.82 -3.81
C GLY A 4 21.49 -62.93 -4.67
N PRO A 5 22.79 -63.30 -4.57
CA PRO A 5 23.59 -63.55 -3.34
C PRO A 5 24.99 -62.86 -3.35
N ARG A 6 25.77 -62.64 -2.28
CA ARG A 6 26.44 -63.46 -1.23
C ARG A 6 27.58 -64.42 -1.67
N ALA A 7 28.69 -64.35 -0.91
CA ALA A 7 29.86 -65.26 -0.72
C ALA A 7 31.06 -65.04 -1.67
N ASP A 8 32.35 -65.10 -1.30
CA ASP A 8 33.14 -65.58 -0.13
C ASP A 8 34.53 -64.87 -0.15
N LYS A 9 35.12 -64.35 0.93
CA LYS A 9 36.00 -64.96 1.96
C LYS A 9 37.25 -65.76 1.50
N ARG A 10 38.42 -65.19 1.85
CA ARG A 10 39.67 -65.78 2.41
C ARG A 10 40.84 -66.20 1.50
N MET A 11 42.04 -65.77 1.94
CA MET A 11 43.38 -66.41 1.90
C MET A 11 44.00 -66.58 0.49
N THR A 12 45.27 -66.24 0.20
CA THR A 12 46.52 -66.56 0.92
C THR A 12 47.69 -65.79 0.29
N GLN A 13 48.67 -65.38 1.11
CA GLN A 13 50.02 -64.95 0.73
C GLN A 13 50.73 -65.98 -0.17
N PHE A 14 51.58 -65.56 -1.12
CA PHE A 14 52.85 -66.25 -1.42
C PHE A 14 53.81 -65.32 -2.22
N CYS A 15 54.97 -65.04 -1.60
CA CYS A 15 56.34 -64.90 -2.12
C CYS A 15 56.58 -64.48 -3.58
N CYS A 16 57.27 -63.37 -3.84
CA CYS A 16 58.75 -63.14 -3.77
C CYS A 16 59.47 -63.38 -5.12
N LEU A 17 60.17 -62.30 -5.53
CA LEU A 17 61.56 -62.28 -6.03
C LEU A 17 61.84 -62.59 -7.52
N LEU A 18 62.23 -61.53 -8.26
CA LEU A 18 63.46 -61.36 -9.08
C LEU A 18 63.19 -60.60 -10.40
N LEU A 19 63.60 -59.34 -10.48
CA LEU A 19 64.65 -58.91 -11.40
C LEU A 19 65.19 -57.53 -11.00
N VAL A 20 66.49 -57.49 -10.71
CA VAL A 20 67.29 -56.31 -10.36
C VAL A 20 68.28 -56.06 -11.50
N LEU A 21 68.57 -54.77 -11.75
CA LEU A 21 69.68 -54.15 -12.53
C LEU A 21 69.35 -53.56 -13.91
N ALA A 22 69.17 -52.24 -13.92
CA ALA A 22 70.07 -51.34 -14.65
C ALA A 22 70.20 -50.01 -13.89
N LEU A 23 71.43 -49.69 -13.51
CA LEU A 23 71.85 -48.54 -12.71
C LEU A 23 71.90 -47.24 -13.53
N GLY A 24 71.58 -46.14 -12.85
CA GLY A 24 71.84 -44.76 -13.27
C GLY A 24 71.63 -43.80 -12.09
N SER A 25 72.62 -43.76 -11.19
CA SER A 25 72.87 -42.80 -10.09
C SER A 25 72.64 -41.33 -10.52
N ALA A 26 72.27 -40.33 -9.71
CA ALA A 26 72.17 -40.07 -8.27
C ALA A 26 71.10 -38.94 -8.13
N ASN A 27 70.38 -38.69 -7.03
CA ASN A 27 70.90 -38.33 -5.73
C ASN A 27 69.71 -38.34 -4.73
N SER A 28 69.91 -39.03 -3.61
CA SER A 28 68.99 -39.10 -2.47
C SER A 28 69.15 -37.87 -1.58
N GLN A 29 68.06 -37.19 -1.20
CA GLN A 29 67.79 -36.77 0.18
C GLN A 29 66.33 -36.31 0.30
N GLY A 30 65.61 -36.82 1.30
CA GLY A 30 64.44 -36.14 1.88
C GLY A 30 63.06 -36.71 1.58
N LEU A 31 62.83 -38.01 1.81
CA LEU A 31 61.46 -38.50 2.03
C LEU A 31 61.05 -38.13 3.47
N GLN A 32 60.27 -37.06 3.62
CA GLN A 32 59.53 -36.73 4.84
C GLN A 32 58.05 -36.73 4.49
N ALA A 33 57.28 -37.55 5.21
CA ALA A 33 55.84 -37.67 5.08
C ALA A 33 55.16 -36.32 5.34
N VAL A 34 54.41 -35.81 4.36
CA VAL A 34 53.58 -34.62 4.52
C VAL A 34 52.12 -35.07 4.67
N ARG A 35 51.55 -34.69 5.83
CA ARG A 35 50.15 -34.85 6.24
C ARG A 35 49.18 -34.17 5.25
N PRO A 36 47.92 -34.63 5.12
CA PRO A 36 46.93 -33.92 4.33
C PRO A 36 46.46 -32.68 5.10
N GLY A 37 46.49 -31.51 4.47
CA GLY A 37 45.98 -30.27 5.05
C GLY A 37 46.81 -29.05 4.66
N ARG A 38 46.76 -28.67 3.37
CA ARG A 38 47.08 -27.32 2.92
C ARG A 38 46.21 -26.99 1.71
N GLY A 39 45.48 -25.88 1.81
CA GLY A 39 44.75 -25.29 0.70
C GLY A 39 45.67 -25.05 -0.49
N ASN A 40 45.12 -25.23 -1.70
CA ASN A 40 45.85 -25.03 -2.94
C ASN A 40 46.24 -23.55 -3.08
N LEU A 41 47.52 -23.28 -2.86
CA LEU A 41 48.18 -22.06 -3.32
C LEU A 41 48.35 -22.19 -4.85
N PHE A 42 47.42 -21.64 -5.63
CA PHE A 42 47.65 -21.48 -7.06
C PHE A 42 48.72 -20.39 -7.27
N ALA A 43 49.96 -20.83 -7.50
CA ALA A 43 51.01 -19.99 -8.05
C ALA A 43 50.75 -19.80 -9.56
N ALA A 44 50.35 -18.59 -9.96
CA ALA A 44 50.32 -18.19 -11.36
C ALA A 44 51.62 -17.44 -11.73
N ALA A 45 52.26 -17.84 -12.83
CA ALA A 45 53.43 -17.19 -13.41
C ALA A 45 53.11 -15.77 -13.94
N PRO A 46 54.11 -14.87 -14.10
CA PRO A 46 53.91 -13.44 -13.93
C PRO A 46 53.63 -12.71 -15.26
N THR A 47 52.59 -11.89 -15.29
CA THR A 47 52.49 -10.72 -16.19
C THR A 47 51.77 -9.56 -15.48
N SER A 48 52.55 -8.53 -15.14
CA SER A 48 52.20 -7.14 -14.80
C SER A 48 51.14 -6.84 -13.72
N SER A 49 51.62 -6.20 -12.64
CA SER A 49 50.92 -5.56 -11.50
C SER A 49 50.48 -6.46 -10.33
N GLN A 50 51.44 -7.08 -9.65
CA GLN A 50 51.24 -7.51 -8.27
C GLN A 50 51.22 -6.28 -7.35
N GLY A 51 50.02 -5.82 -6.97
CA GLY A 51 49.82 -5.26 -5.65
C GLY A 51 49.95 -6.41 -4.64
N THR A 52 50.74 -6.22 -3.59
CA THR A 52 50.94 -7.17 -2.49
C THR A 52 49.59 -7.74 -1.99
N ALA A 53 49.34 -9.02 -2.27
CA ALA A 53 48.11 -9.72 -1.90
C ALA A 53 48.11 -10.02 -0.39
N GLY A 54 47.52 -9.11 0.38
CA GLY A 54 47.31 -9.23 1.83
C GLY A 54 45.89 -9.66 2.19
N GLY A 55 45.41 -10.75 1.59
CA GLY A 55 44.14 -11.38 1.98
C GLY A 55 44.32 -12.27 3.21
N VAL A 56 43.52 -12.07 4.25
CA VAL A 56 43.49 -12.93 5.44
C VAL A 56 42.37 -13.94 5.28
N ALA A 57 42.77 -15.21 5.28
CA ALA A 57 41.92 -16.37 5.20
C ALA A 57 42.05 -17.13 6.53
N SER A 58 41.07 -17.03 7.43
CA SER A 58 41.17 -17.56 8.79
C SER A 58 39.89 -18.29 9.22
N GLY A 59 39.95 -19.60 9.40
CA GLY A 59 38.81 -20.46 9.76
C GLY A 59 39.27 -21.92 9.76
N ASP A 60 38.50 -22.81 10.36
CA ASP A 60 38.83 -24.24 10.40
C ASP A 60 38.46 -24.95 9.08
N ASP A 61 37.59 -24.32 8.27
CA ASP A 61 37.05 -24.82 7.00
C ASP A 61 37.58 -24.07 5.75
N ILE A 62 36.97 -24.30 4.59
CA ILE A 62 37.36 -23.70 3.30
C ILE A 62 36.87 -22.23 3.27
N HIS A 63 37.76 -21.27 3.03
CA HIS A 63 37.40 -19.87 2.77
C HIS A 63 38.29 -19.28 1.66
N ASN A 64 37.79 -18.28 0.95
CA ASN A 64 38.50 -17.66 -0.18
C ASN A 64 38.69 -16.16 0.04
N ALA A 65 39.94 -15.71 0.15
CA ALA A 65 40.28 -14.29 0.25
C ALA A 65 41.17 -13.88 -0.93
N MET A 66 40.68 -13.01 -1.80
CA MET A 66 41.40 -12.52 -2.99
C MET A 66 41.40 -11.00 -3.06
N GLY A 67 42.54 -10.39 -3.35
CA GLY A 67 42.71 -8.94 -3.48
C GLY A 67 43.52 -8.31 -2.36
N TYR A 68 43.29 -7.03 -2.08
CA TYR A 68 44.07 -6.24 -1.12
C TYR A 68 43.24 -5.91 0.13
N ASN A 69 43.80 -6.17 1.32
CA ASN A 69 43.14 -5.94 2.61
C ASN A 69 41.79 -6.66 2.74
N THR A 70 41.67 -7.87 2.17
CA THR A 70 40.44 -8.66 2.24
C THR A 70 40.50 -9.66 3.39
N THR A 71 39.38 -9.91 4.06
CA THR A 71 39.29 -10.86 5.19
C THR A 71 38.14 -11.83 4.96
N ALA A 72 38.42 -13.11 4.82
CA ALA A 72 37.44 -14.19 4.82
C ALA A 72 37.64 -15.00 6.10
N SER A 73 36.73 -14.82 7.08
CA SER A 73 36.86 -15.42 8.41
C SER A 73 35.70 -16.30 8.86
N GLY A 74 34.64 -16.38 8.05
CA GLY A 74 33.54 -17.32 8.27
C GLY A 74 33.78 -18.62 7.53
N ASP A 75 33.28 -19.74 8.06
CA ASP A 75 33.38 -21.02 7.38
C ASP A 75 32.69 -20.94 6.02
N TYR A 76 33.31 -21.45 4.95
CA TYR A 76 32.78 -21.36 3.57
C TYR A 76 32.60 -19.94 3.03
N SER A 77 33.24 -18.93 3.64
CA SER A 77 33.08 -17.54 3.19
C SER A 77 33.97 -17.18 2.01
N THR A 78 33.55 -16.17 1.24
CA THR A 78 34.29 -15.63 0.10
C THR A 78 34.40 -14.11 0.22
N ALA A 79 35.63 -13.59 0.28
CA ALA A 79 35.97 -12.17 0.24
C ALA A 79 36.82 -11.85 -0.99
N MET A 80 36.36 -10.96 -1.87
CA MET A 80 37.09 -10.58 -3.10
C MET A 80 37.12 -9.06 -3.32
N GLY A 81 38.29 -8.48 -3.58
CA GLY A 81 38.44 -7.08 -4.02
C GLY A 81 39.34 -6.22 -3.14
N TYR A 82 38.87 -5.05 -2.71
CA TYR A 82 39.65 -4.09 -1.92
C TYR A 82 38.98 -3.79 -0.58
N SER A 83 39.64 -4.08 0.54
CA SER A 83 39.12 -3.81 1.88
C SER A 83 37.75 -4.47 2.14
N THR A 84 37.59 -5.73 1.74
CA THR A 84 36.34 -6.50 1.91
C THR A 84 36.41 -7.45 3.10
N THR A 85 35.28 -7.69 3.78
CA THR A 85 35.20 -8.60 4.94
C THR A 85 34.01 -9.55 4.81
N ALA A 86 34.26 -10.85 4.77
CA ALA A 86 33.26 -11.91 4.80
C ALA A 86 33.44 -12.76 6.08
N SER A 87 32.74 -12.38 7.15
CA SER A 87 32.91 -12.98 8.48
C SER A 87 31.77 -13.91 8.90
N GLY A 88 30.66 -13.94 8.17
CA GLY A 88 29.58 -14.89 8.39
C GLY A 88 29.84 -16.24 7.72
N THR A 89 29.35 -17.32 8.30
CA THR A 89 29.38 -18.65 7.67
C THR A 89 28.59 -18.63 6.35
N PHE A 90 29.16 -19.20 5.28
CA PHE A 90 28.67 -19.11 3.89
C PHE A 90 28.49 -17.68 3.35
N SER A 91 29.10 -16.66 3.97
CA SER A 91 28.93 -15.28 3.50
C SER A 91 29.79 -14.94 2.29
N THR A 92 29.32 -14.01 1.46
CA THR A 92 30.04 -13.54 0.27
C THR A 92 30.17 -12.02 0.30
N ALA A 93 31.40 -11.50 0.33
CA ALA A 93 31.70 -10.07 0.22
C ALA A 93 32.56 -9.80 -1.03
N MET A 94 32.07 -8.99 -1.97
CA MET A 94 32.79 -8.68 -3.22
C MET A 94 32.77 -7.19 -3.56
N GLY A 95 33.91 -6.65 -4.03
CA GLY A 95 34.02 -5.26 -4.47
C GLY A 95 34.97 -4.42 -3.61
N ALA A 96 34.57 -3.23 -3.17
CA ALA A 96 35.40 -2.34 -2.36
C ALA A 96 34.68 -1.87 -1.09
N PHE A 97 35.35 -1.95 0.06
CA PHE A 97 34.77 -1.58 1.37
C PHE A 97 33.46 -2.32 1.70
N THR A 98 33.35 -3.59 1.30
CA THR A 98 32.13 -4.39 1.49
C THR A 98 32.25 -5.30 2.70
N THR A 99 31.15 -5.46 3.45
CA THR A 99 31.10 -6.31 4.65
C THR A 99 29.88 -7.25 4.59
N ALA A 100 30.12 -8.56 4.66
CA ALA A 100 29.10 -9.60 4.77
C ALA A 100 29.33 -10.36 6.09
N SER A 101 28.67 -9.93 7.16
CA SER A 101 28.87 -10.48 8.51
C SER A 101 27.77 -11.44 8.96
N GLY A 102 26.61 -11.44 8.31
CA GLY A 102 25.54 -12.39 8.60
C GLY A 102 25.82 -13.78 8.00
N GLU A 103 25.29 -14.83 8.63
CA GLU A 103 25.30 -16.18 8.06
C GLU A 103 24.49 -16.21 6.75
N TYR A 104 25.00 -16.86 5.69
CA TYR A 104 24.44 -16.85 4.34
C TYR A 104 24.25 -15.44 3.72
N SER A 105 24.91 -14.40 4.27
CA SER A 105 24.76 -13.04 3.76
C SER A 105 25.57 -12.80 2.49
N THR A 106 25.10 -11.89 1.64
CA THR A 106 25.80 -11.46 0.41
C THR A 106 25.92 -9.95 0.38
N ALA A 107 27.15 -9.42 0.31
CA ALA A 107 27.44 -8.00 0.11
C ALA A 107 28.29 -7.80 -1.17
N MET A 108 27.80 -7.04 -2.14
CA MET A 108 28.50 -6.82 -3.41
C MET A 108 28.48 -5.35 -3.85
N GLY A 109 29.62 -4.78 -4.24
CA GLY A 109 29.72 -3.43 -4.83
C GLY A 109 30.69 -2.51 -4.09
N TYR A 110 30.30 -1.28 -3.81
CA TYR A 110 31.12 -0.28 -3.12
C TYR A 110 30.47 0.16 -1.81
N SER A 111 31.18 0.05 -0.68
CA SER A 111 30.67 0.47 0.63
C SER A 111 29.34 -0.22 1.02
N THR A 112 29.21 -1.52 0.72
CA THR A 112 27.98 -2.28 1.03
C THR A 112 28.09 -3.09 2.31
N THR A 113 26.99 -3.26 3.03
CA THR A 113 26.95 -4.02 4.29
C THR A 113 25.74 -4.94 4.33
N ALA A 114 25.97 -6.24 4.49
CA ALA A 114 24.95 -7.25 4.76
C ALA A 114 25.24 -7.85 6.15
N SER A 115 24.50 -7.42 7.18
CA SER A 115 24.87 -7.71 8.58
C SER A 115 24.11 -8.86 9.22
N GLU A 116 22.94 -9.21 8.69
CA GLU A 116 22.04 -10.21 9.27
C GLU A 116 21.98 -11.52 8.47
N MET A 117 21.47 -12.57 9.09
CA MET A 117 21.33 -13.87 8.43
C MET A 117 20.45 -13.76 7.17
N PHE A 118 20.90 -14.39 6.07
CA PHE A 118 20.29 -14.35 4.74
C PHE A 118 20.12 -12.94 4.13
N SER A 119 20.77 -11.93 4.68
CA SER A 119 20.69 -10.57 4.14
C SER A 119 21.47 -10.42 2.83
N THR A 120 20.94 -9.65 1.88
CA THR A 120 21.59 -9.37 0.59
C THR A 120 21.71 -7.87 0.38
N ALA A 121 22.93 -7.34 0.25
CA ALA A 121 23.23 -5.95 -0.06
C ALA A 121 24.02 -5.85 -1.37
N MET A 122 23.52 -5.12 -2.37
CA MET A 122 24.20 -4.97 -3.67
C MET A 122 24.17 -3.52 -4.18
N GLY A 123 25.31 -3.00 -4.63
CA GLY A 123 25.44 -1.68 -5.27
C GLY A 123 26.37 -0.72 -4.53
N GLU A 124 25.98 0.54 -4.32
CA GLU A 124 26.83 1.57 -3.71
C GLU A 124 26.22 2.10 -2.40
N GLY A 125 26.93 2.00 -1.29
CA GLY A 125 26.45 2.52 0.00
C GLY A 125 25.18 1.85 0.51
N THR A 126 24.95 0.58 0.14
CA THR A 126 23.74 -0.17 0.53
C THR A 126 23.91 -0.91 1.85
N LYS A 127 22.83 -1.00 2.62
CA LYS A 127 22.81 -1.66 3.93
C LYS A 127 21.59 -2.59 4.05
N ALA A 128 21.85 -3.89 4.15
CA ALA A 128 20.86 -4.90 4.50
C ALA A 128 21.14 -5.37 5.93
N SER A 129 20.34 -4.90 6.89
CA SER A 129 20.53 -5.15 8.32
C SER A 129 19.29 -5.72 9.02
N GLY A 130 18.32 -6.23 8.25
CA GLY A 130 17.25 -7.07 8.77
C GLY A 130 17.46 -8.55 8.40
N TYR A 131 16.95 -9.46 9.20
CA TYR A 131 16.93 -10.89 8.86
C TYR A 131 16.17 -11.12 7.54
N GLN A 132 16.75 -11.89 6.62
CA GLN A 132 16.23 -12.10 5.25
C GLN A 132 15.95 -10.80 4.46
N SER A 133 16.61 -9.70 4.79
CA SER A 133 16.44 -8.43 4.10
C SER A 133 17.22 -8.36 2.78
N THR A 134 16.71 -7.59 1.81
CA THR A 134 17.37 -7.34 0.52
C THR A 134 17.47 -5.84 0.26
N ALA A 135 18.67 -5.32 0.06
CA ALA A 135 18.94 -3.93 -0.33
C ALA A 135 19.76 -3.87 -1.61
N MET A 136 19.21 -3.30 -2.69
CA MET A 136 19.89 -3.18 -3.97
C MET A 136 19.86 -1.76 -4.53
N GLY A 137 20.96 -1.28 -5.11
CA GLY A 137 21.04 0.04 -5.76
C GLY A 137 22.04 0.98 -5.08
N MET A 138 21.71 2.25 -4.91
CA MET A 138 22.59 3.28 -4.35
C MET A 138 21.97 3.93 -3.11
N LEU A 139 22.72 3.95 -2.00
CA LEU A 139 22.29 4.53 -0.72
C LEU A 139 21.00 3.93 -0.16
N THR A 140 20.78 2.62 -0.35
CA THR A 140 19.54 1.96 0.07
C THR A 140 19.72 1.24 1.41
N THR A 141 18.68 1.25 2.26
CA THR A 141 18.69 0.61 3.58
C THR A 141 17.47 -0.29 3.77
N ALA A 142 17.69 -1.59 3.95
CA ALA A 142 16.68 -2.56 4.38
C ALA A 142 16.99 -3.01 5.81
N SER A 143 16.30 -2.45 6.80
CA SER A 143 16.52 -2.76 8.23
C SER A 143 15.39 -3.57 8.87
N GLY A 144 14.25 -3.69 8.20
CA GLY A 144 13.16 -4.56 8.66
C GLY A 144 13.43 -6.04 8.35
N GLU A 145 12.90 -6.93 9.18
CA GLU A 145 12.86 -8.36 8.87
C GLU A 145 12.11 -8.60 7.55
N TYR A 146 12.60 -9.46 6.66
CA TYR A 146 12.01 -9.70 5.32
C TYR A 146 11.85 -8.46 4.44
N SER A 147 12.48 -7.34 4.79
CA SER A 147 12.30 -6.09 4.07
C SER A 147 13.05 -6.10 2.74
N THR A 148 12.49 -5.44 1.73
CA THR A 148 13.10 -5.31 0.41
C THR A 148 13.21 -3.85 0.03
N THR A 149 14.38 -3.42 -0.40
CA THR A 149 14.59 -2.08 -0.93
C THR A 149 15.41 -2.07 -2.22
N MET A 150 15.03 -1.20 -3.15
CA MET A 150 15.66 -1.11 -4.47
C MET A 150 15.74 0.33 -5.00
N THR A 151 16.78 0.58 -5.80
CA THR A 151 17.02 1.81 -6.60
C THR A 151 17.90 2.85 -5.90
N PHE A 152 17.38 3.98 -5.41
CA PHE A 152 18.20 5.10 -4.95
C PHE A 152 17.62 5.77 -3.71
N ASN A 153 18.43 5.86 -2.66
CA ASN A 153 18.12 6.53 -1.40
C ASN A 153 16.80 6.03 -0.78
N THR A 154 16.58 4.72 -0.81
CA THR A 154 15.34 4.08 -0.35
C THR A 154 15.52 3.43 1.00
N THR A 155 14.46 3.44 1.82
CA THR A 155 14.47 2.86 3.17
C THR A 155 13.28 1.93 3.39
N ALA A 156 13.54 0.67 3.72
CA ALA A 156 12.54 -0.30 4.15
C ALA A 156 12.85 -0.72 5.60
N SER A 157 12.17 -0.11 6.57
CA SER A 157 12.45 -0.32 8.00
C SER A 157 11.38 -1.11 8.76
N GLY A 158 10.19 -1.28 8.19
CA GLY A 158 9.15 -2.14 8.73
C GLY A 158 9.39 -3.62 8.41
N GLY A 159 8.91 -4.52 9.27
CA GLY A 159 8.92 -5.96 8.96
C GLY A 159 8.08 -6.24 7.71
N TYR A 160 8.54 -7.11 6.82
CA TYR A 160 7.92 -7.43 5.53
C TYR A 160 7.68 -6.22 4.62
N SER A 161 8.36 -5.09 4.86
CA SER A 161 8.12 -3.88 4.07
C SER A 161 8.86 -3.87 2.74
N THR A 162 8.31 -3.18 1.76
CA THR A 162 8.93 -3.02 0.43
C THR A 162 9.04 -1.54 0.07
N ALA A 163 10.26 -1.04 -0.18
CA ALA A 163 10.51 0.32 -0.62
C ALA A 163 11.26 0.35 -1.96
N MET A 164 10.63 0.79 -3.04
CA MET A 164 11.19 0.77 -4.39
C MET A 164 11.07 2.14 -5.07
N GLY A 165 12.18 2.66 -5.61
CA GLY A 165 12.20 3.92 -6.37
C GLY A 165 12.66 5.13 -5.57
N ASN A 166 13.11 6.18 -6.27
CA ASN A 166 13.83 7.33 -5.71
C ASN A 166 13.22 7.88 -4.40
N GLN A 167 13.99 7.86 -3.31
CA GLN A 167 13.57 8.44 -2.02
C GLN A 167 12.28 7.84 -1.44
N SER A 168 11.98 6.59 -1.73
CA SER A 168 10.83 5.88 -1.15
C SER A 168 11.14 5.32 0.25
N THR A 169 10.17 5.43 1.15
CA THR A 169 10.27 4.99 2.55
C THR A 169 9.08 4.10 2.94
N ALA A 170 9.34 2.85 3.33
CA ALA A 170 8.35 1.90 3.83
C ALA A 170 8.69 1.52 5.28
N SER A 171 8.07 2.23 6.24
CA SER A 171 8.39 2.10 7.67
C SER A 171 7.37 1.31 8.47
N GLY A 172 6.15 1.13 7.96
CA GLY A 172 5.14 0.27 8.59
C GLY A 172 5.41 -1.22 8.34
N THR A 173 4.94 -2.08 9.23
CA THR A 173 4.94 -3.53 9.04
C THR A 173 4.02 -3.89 7.88
N TYR A 174 4.45 -4.78 6.97
CA TYR A 174 3.76 -5.07 5.70
C TYR A 174 3.49 -3.86 4.80
N SER A 175 4.20 -2.74 5.00
CA SER A 175 3.99 -1.55 4.18
C SER A 175 4.68 -1.65 2.82
N THR A 176 4.09 -1.01 1.80
CA THR A 176 4.67 -0.92 0.46
C THR A 176 4.76 0.53 0.02
N ALA A 177 5.97 1.02 -0.24
CA ALA A 177 6.24 2.33 -0.83
C ALA A 177 6.91 2.16 -2.21
N MET A 178 6.25 2.61 -3.28
CA MET A 178 6.74 2.42 -4.65
C MET A 178 6.63 3.69 -5.49
N GLY A 179 7.76 4.25 -5.92
CA GLY A 179 7.82 5.37 -6.85
C GLY A 179 8.85 6.43 -6.42
N SER A 180 8.52 7.71 -6.63
CA SER A 180 9.40 8.83 -6.27
C SER A 180 8.84 9.58 -5.08
N TYR A 181 9.62 9.78 -4.02
CA TYR A 181 9.18 10.46 -2.80
C TYR A 181 7.91 9.85 -2.19
N THR A 182 7.82 8.51 -2.16
CA THR A 182 6.66 7.82 -1.58
C THR A 182 6.93 7.42 -0.14
N THR A 183 5.93 7.56 0.73
CA THR A 183 6.04 7.20 2.16
C THR A 183 4.86 6.33 2.58
N ALA A 184 5.13 5.09 2.96
CA ALA A 184 4.17 4.17 3.56
C ALA A 184 4.57 3.93 5.03
N SER A 185 3.97 4.69 5.94
CA SER A 185 4.34 4.69 7.37
C SER A 185 3.36 3.98 8.28
N GLY A 186 2.14 3.70 7.82
CA GLY A 186 1.19 2.86 8.54
C GLY A 186 1.46 1.37 8.36
N ASP A 187 1.08 0.55 9.34
CA ASP A 187 1.08 -0.91 9.17
C ASP A 187 0.06 -1.32 8.09
N TYR A 188 0.40 -2.30 7.26
CA TYR A 188 -0.38 -2.72 6.09
C TYR A 188 -0.68 -1.59 5.08
N SER A 189 0.05 -0.47 5.14
CA SER A 189 -0.20 0.67 4.26
C SER A 189 0.45 0.50 2.89
N THR A 190 -0.14 1.12 1.86
CA THR A 190 0.41 1.15 0.50
C THR A 190 0.49 2.57 -0.02
N ALA A 191 1.68 3.03 -0.41
CA ALA A 191 1.93 4.31 -1.05
C ALA A 191 2.58 4.09 -2.43
N MET A 192 1.93 4.53 -3.51
CA MET A 192 2.44 4.34 -4.88
C MET A 192 2.38 5.62 -5.72
N GLY A 193 3.42 5.89 -6.51
CA GLY A 193 3.48 6.98 -7.48
C GLY A 193 4.48 8.09 -7.14
N CYS A 194 4.08 9.36 -7.15
CA CYS A 194 4.97 10.50 -6.95
C CYS A 194 4.50 11.38 -5.79
N ASN A 195 5.34 11.59 -4.79
CA ASN A 195 5.04 12.45 -3.64
C ASN A 195 3.75 12.00 -2.91
N THR A 196 3.64 10.69 -2.70
CA THR A 196 2.45 10.01 -2.18
C THR A 196 2.69 9.51 -0.76
N THR A 197 1.72 9.70 0.14
CA THR A 197 1.85 9.34 1.55
C THR A 197 0.65 8.53 2.07
N ALA A 198 0.92 7.34 2.59
CA ALA A 198 -0.01 6.52 3.35
C ALA A 198 0.46 6.44 4.82
N SER A 199 -0.17 7.24 5.70
CA SER A 199 0.37 7.53 7.04
C SER A 199 -0.16 6.65 8.18
N VAL A 200 -1.22 5.89 7.94
CA VAL A 200 -2.00 5.22 8.99
C VAL A 200 -2.24 3.77 8.61
N GLU A 201 -2.54 2.94 9.60
CA GLU A 201 -2.84 1.52 9.40
C GLU A 201 -3.92 1.30 8.33
N TYR A 202 -3.69 0.29 7.48
CA TYR A 202 -4.54 -0.07 6.35
C TYR A 202 -4.76 1.05 5.31
N SER A 203 -4.03 2.17 5.37
CA SER A 203 -4.25 3.27 4.44
C SER A 203 -3.60 3.00 3.08
N THR A 204 -4.28 3.40 2.02
CA THR A 204 -3.83 3.23 0.63
C THR A 204 -3.79 4.58 -0.07
N ALA A 205 -2.62 5.01 -0.54
CA ALA A 205 -2.44 6.22 -1.32
C ALA A 205 -1.79 5.88 -2.66
N MET A 206 -2.40 6.25 -3.80
CA MET A 206 -1.85 5.96 -5.13
C MET A 206 -2.02 7.14 -6.10
N GLY A 207 -0.96 7.48 -6.82
CA GLY A 207 -0.95 8.52 -7.86
C GLY A 207 0.06 9.63 -7.58
N ALA A 208 -0.29 10.90 -7.77
CA ALA A 208 0.60 12.04 -7.59
C ALA A 208 0.07 13.00 -6.52
N PHE A 209 0.91 13.38 -5.55
CA PHE A 209 0.53 14.29 -4.46
C PHE A 209 -0.68 13.79 -3.66
N THR A 210 -0.77 12.48 -3.43
CA THR A 210 -1.90 11.85 -2.73
C THR A 210 -1.59 11.59 -1.26
N LYS A 211 -2.60 11.72 -0.40
CA LYS A 211 -2.47 11.53 1.06
C LYS A 211 -3.62 10.71 1.64
N ALA A 212 -3.31 9.54 2.17
CA ALA A 212 -4.24 8.71 2.94
C ALA A 212 -3.82 8.73 4.43
N SER A 213 -4.54 9.51 5.24
CA SER A 213 -4.20 9.78 6.65
C SER A 213 -5.30 9.43 7.65
N GLY A 214 -6.35 8.75 7.23
CA GLY A 214 -7.35 8.15 8.12
C GLY A 214 -7.10 6.64 8.26
N TRP A 215 -7.60 6.04 9.33
CA TRP A 215 -7.55 4.59 9.53
C TRP A 215 -8.31 3.88 8.41
N SER A 216 -7.69 2.92 7.73
CA SER A 216 -8.28 2.23 6.57
C SER A 216 -8.77 3.18 5.45
N SER A 217 -8.16 4.36 5.30
CA SER A 217 -8.56 5.32 4.26
C SER A 217 -7.90 5.03 2.91
N THR A 218 -8.55 5.44 1.82
CA THR A 218 -8.06 5.23 0.44
C THR A 218 -8.04 6.55 -0.32
N ALA A 219 -6.87 7.00 -0.78
CA ALA A 219 -6.68 8.17 -1.64
C ALA A 219 -6.07 7.74 -2.99
N MET A 220 -6.74 8.05 -4.11
CA MET A 220 -6.27 7.68 -5.45
C MET A 220 -6.40 8.83 -6.46
N GLY A 221 -5.36 9.11 -7.25
CA GLY A 221 -5.38 10.08 -8.34
C GLY A 221 -4.34 11.19 -8.19
N GLU A 222 -4.73 12.45 -8.40
CA GLU A 222 -3.82 13.61 -8.31
C GLU A 222 -4.36 14.64 -7.30
N PHE A 223 -3.51 15.11 -6.38
CA PHE A 223 -3.91 16.04 -5.30
C PHE A 223 -5.07 15.55 -4.42
N THR A 224 -5.16 14.24 -4.17
CA THR A 224 -6.27 13.66 -3.40
C THR A 224 -5.93 13.45 -1.93
N THR A 225 -6.88 13.70 -1.04
CA THR A 225 -6.71 13.55 0.42
C THR A 225 -7.88 12.75 1.02
N ALA A 226 -7.58 11.60 1.63
CA ALA A 226 -8.51 10.81 2.42
C ALA A 226 -8.08 10.85 3.90
N SER A 227 -8.63 11.81 4.66
CA SER A 227 -8.25 12.08 6.05
C SER A 227 -9.24 11.59 7.10
N GLY A 228 -10.46 11.25 6.70
CA GLY A 228 -11.43 10.58 7.58
C GLY A 228 -11.12 9.09 7.71
N ASP A 229 -11.42 8.51 8.87
CA ASP A 229 -11.34 7.05 9.03
C ASP A 229 -12.35 6.37 8.10
N TYR A 230 -11.94 5.26 7.48
CA TYR A 230 -12.69 4.53 6.46
C TYR A 230 -13.06 5.37 5.22
N SER A 231 -12.43 6.54 5.02
CA SER A 231 -12.81 7.43 3.93
C SER A 231 -12.17 7.03 2.59
N THR A 232 -12.83 7.38 1.49
CA THR A 232 -12.34 7.14 0.12
C THR A 232 -12.33 8.45 -0.67
N ALA A 233 -11.16 8.88 -1.15
CA ALA A 233 -11.00 10.01 -2.06
C ALA A 233 -10.40 9.53 -3.39
N MET A 234 -11.07 9.78 -4.52
CA MET A 234 -10.63 9.30 -5.84
C MET A 234 -10.81 10.36 -6.94
N GLY A 235 -9.76 10.64 -7.71
CA GLY A 235 -9.81 11.52 -8.88
C GLY A 235 -8.81 12.67 -8.84
N LEU A 236 -9.23 13.89 -9.19
CA LEU A 236 -8.37 15.08 -9.21
C LEU A 236 -8.81 16.06 -8.12
N SER A 237 -7.91 16.46 -7.23
CA SER A 237 -8.18 17.45 -6.17
C SER A 237 -9.37 17.09 -5.26
N THR A 238 -9.54 15.81 -4.93
CA THR A 238 -10.66 15.33 -4.10
C THR A 238 -10.29 15.22 -2.62
N THR A 239 -11.23 15.53 -1.73
CA THR A 239 -11.03 15.48 -0.28
C THR A 239 -12.15 14.72 0.42
N ALA A 240 -11.83 13.61 1.09
CA ALA A 240 -12.76 12.86 1.93
C ALA A 240 -12.31 12.93 3.41
N SER A 241 -12.88 13.89 4.15
CA SER A 241 -12.48 14.21 5.53
C SER A 241 -13.45 13.75 6.62
N GLY A 242 -14.68 13.39 6.24
CA GLY A 242 -15.65 12.77 7.16
C GLY A 242 -15.36 11.30 7.45
N LEU A 243 -15.78 10.83 8.61
CA LEU A 243 -15.79 9.40 8.97
C LEU A 243 -16.64 8.63 7.94
N VAL A 244 -16.10 7.56 7.34
CA VAL A 244 -16.78 6.72 6.32
C VAL A 244 -17.27 7.57 5.13
N SER A 245 -16.58 8.68 4.80
CA SER A 245 -16.99 9.54 3.70
C SER A 245 -16.37 9.12 2.36
N THR A 246 -17.03 9.47 1.25
CA THR A 246 -16.56 9.18 -0.11
C THR A 246 -16.55 10.44 -0.97
N ALA A 247 -15.41 10.82 -1.53
CA ALA A 247 -15.29 11.91 -2.49
C ALA A 247 -14.71 11.39 -3.82
N MET A 248 -15.46 11.49 -4.92
CA MET A 248 -15.03 10.97 -6.23
C MET A 248 -15.26 11.98 -7.35
N GLY A 249 -14.28 12.14 -8.26
CA GLY A 249 -14.39 13.00 -9.44
C GLY A 249 -13.33 14.09 -9.49
N SER A 250 -13.72 15.33 -9.77
CA SER A 250 -12.80 16.47 -9.86
C SER A 250 -13.21 17.57 -8.88
N SER A 251 -12.31 17.99 -8.01
CA SER A 251 -12.53 19.05 -7.02
C SER A 251 -13.72 18.79 -6.09
N THR A 252 -13.93 17.52 -5.69
CA THR A 252 -15.04 17.14 -4.80
C THR A 252 -14.62 17.05 -3.34
N THR A 253 -15.51 17.40 -2.42
CA THR A 253 -15.27 17.37 -0.97
C THR A 253 -16.40 16.67 -0.22
N ALA A 254 -16.08 15.66 0.59
CA ALA A 254 -17.01 14.96 1.46
C ALA A 254 -16.56 15.09 2.93
N SER A 255 -17.11 16.07 3.64
CA SER A 255 -16.71 16.45 5.01
C SER A 255 -17.69 15.99 6.10
N GLY A 256 -18.93 15.64 5.75
CA GLY A 256 -19.86 15.00 6.67
C GLY A 256 -19.49 13.54 6.95
N ALA A 257 -19.74 13.05 8.16
CA ALA A 257 -19.65 11.61 8.43
C ALA A 257 -20.70 10.87 7.58
N TYR A 258 -20.34 9.71 7.02
CA TYR A 258 -21.14 8.93 6.06
C TYR A 258 -21.54 9.70 4.79
N SER A 259 -20.89 10.84 4.49
CA SER A 259 -21.23 11.65 3.33
C SER A 259 -20.60 11.11 2.03
N THR A 260 -21.23 11.42 0.90
CA THR A 260 -20.73 11.08 -0.44
C THR A 260 -20.80 12.31 -1.35
N ALA A 261 -19.70 12.70 -1.98
CA ALA A 261 -19.65 13.75 -2.98
C ALA A 261 -19.09 13.19 -4.30
N MET A 262 -19.88 13.25 -5.38
CA MET A 262 -19.49 12.75 -6.70
C MET A 262 -19.68 13.82 -7.79
N GLY A 263 -18.78 13.84 -8.77
CA GLY A 263 -18.88 14.70 -9.95
C GLY A 263 -17.81 15.79 -10.02
N GLY A 264 -18.21 17.03 -10.30
CA GLY A 264 -17.29 18.16 -10.49
C GLY A 264 -17.57 19.31 -9.52
N TYR A 265 -16.61 19.71 -8.70
CA TYR A 265 -16.76 20.85 -7.79
C TYR A 265 -17.91 20.70 -6.79
N THR A 266 -18.23 19.46 -6.39
CA THR A 266 -19.32 19.15 -5.45
C THR A 266 -18.83 19.04 -4.01
N THR A 267 -19.65 19.48 -3.05
CA THR A 267 -19.36 19.45 -1.62
C THR A 267 -20.53 18.83 -0.85
N ALA A 268 -20.28 17.74 -0.14
CA ALA A 268 -21.19 17.12 0.82
C ALA A 268 -20.70 17.43 2.25
N GLU A 269 -21.43 18.29 2.97
CA GLU A 269 -21.00 18.88 4.24
C GLU A 269 -21.72 18.26 5.46
N SER A 270 -22.90 17.71 5.23
CA SER A 270 -23.80 17.24 6.27
C SER A 270 -23.61 15.74 6.57
N LEU A 271 -23.86 15.33 7.82
CA LEU A 271 -23.94 13.91 8.21
C LEU A 271 -24.87 13.16 7.24
N ALA A 272 -24.39 12.05 6.66
CA ALA A 272 -25.11 11.18 5.74
C ALA A 272 -25.66 11.90 4.49
N GLU A 273 -25.02 12.98 4.05
CA GLU A 273 -25.40 13.69 2.81
C GLU A 273 -24.78 13.02 1.57
N THR A 274 -25.59 12.82 0.54
CA THR A 274 -25.09 12.42 -0.80
C THR A 274 -25.26 13.57 -1.80
N VAL A 275 -24.20 13.91 -2.54
CA VAL A 275 -24.20 14.98 -3.53
C VAL A 275 -23.65 14.46 -4.85
N VAL A 276 -24.35 14.73 -5.95
CA VAL A 276 -23.95 14.38 -7.32
C VAL A 276 -24.04 15.60 -8.24
N GLY A 277 -23.43 15.52 -9.43
CA GLY A 277 -23.54 16.54 -10.47
C GLY A 277 -22.36 17.51 -10.47
N GLN A 278 -22.63 18.80 -10.61
CA GLN A 278 -21.58 19.83 -10.58
C GLN A 278 -21.99 21.09 -9.82
N TYR A 279 -21.04 21.69 -9.12
CA TYR A 279 -21.21 22.99 -8.44
C TYR A 279 -22.54 23.08 -7.65
N ASN A 280 -22.79 22.12 -6.74
CA ASN A 280 -23.97 22.18 -5.87
C ASN A 280 -23.91 23.40 -4.97
N ALA A 281 -25.09 23.86 -4.54
CA ALA A 281 -25.20 24.90 -3.53
C ALA A 281 -24.59 24.41 -2.21
N LEU A 282 -23.83 25.30 -1.55
CA LEU A 282 -23.20 25.01 -0.27
C LEU A 282 -24.21 25.19 0.87
N GLY A 283 -24.14 24.32 1.88
CA GLY A 283 -25.01 24.36 3.04
C GLY A 283 -24.59 25.50 3.97
N GLY A 284 -25.55 26.20 4.57
CA GLY A 284 -25.30 27.27 5.55
C GLY A 284 -24.77 26.77 6.89
N SER A 285 -23.62 26.09 6.88
CA SER A 285 -22.97 25.40 8.02
C SER A 285 -23.80 24.25 8.62
N PRO A 286 -24.01 23.16 7.87
CA PRO A 286 -24.72 21.98 8.39
C PRO A 286 -23.90 21.21 9.44
N SER A 287 -24.54 20.29 10.15
CA SER A 287 -23.85 19.42 11.08
C SER A 287 -23.13 18.29 10.35
N THR A 288 -21.82 18.17 10.55
CA THR A 288 -21.00 17.09 9.98
C THR A 288 -21.18 15.75 10.71
N THR A 289 -21.68 15.76 11.96
CA THR A 289 -21.72 14.57 12.84
C THR A 289 -23.09 14.28 13.45
N SER A 290 -24.03 15.22 13.40
CA SER A 290 -25.35 15.06 14.04
C SER A 290 -26.50 15.12 13.03
N TRP A 291 -27.59 14.41 13.34
CA TRP A 291 -28.79 14.42 12.52
C TRP A 291 -29.62 15.69 12.79
N VAL A 292 -29.41 16.72 11.96
CA VAL A 292 -30.21 17.95 12.01
C VAL A 292 -31.25 17.92 10.88
N THR A 293 -32.53 17.99 11.25
CA THR A 293 -33.65 17.80 10.31
C THR A 293 -33.71 18.84 9.18
N ALA A 294 -33.09 20.01 9.37
CA ALA A 294 -32.96 21.07 8.38
C ALA A 294 -31.77 20.89 7.43
N ASP A 295 -30.88 19.93 7.66
CA ASP A 295 -29.76 19.66 6.76
C ASP A 295 -30.19 18.79 5.58
N ALA A 296 -29.45 18.91 4.48
CA ALA A 296 -29.63 18.04 3.33
C ALA A 296 -29.15 16.61 3.62
N ALA A 297 -29.91 15.65 3.07
CA ALA A 297 -29.55 14.25 2.94
C ALA A 297 -29.17 13.89 1.50
N PHE A 298 -29.72 14.60 0.50
CA PHE A 298 -29.37 14.39 -0.91
C PHE A 298 -29.43 15.68 -1.72
N ARG A 299 -28.46 15.91 -2.61
CA ARG A 299 -28.44 17.03 -3.56
C ARG A 299 -28.00 16.60 -4.96
N VAL A 300 -28.58 17.26 -5.96
CA VAL A 300 -28.11 17.19 -7.36
C VAL A 300 -27.68 18.59 -7.80
N GLY A 301 -26.38 18.83 -7.90
CA GLY A 301 -25.80 20.10 -8.33
C GLY A 301 -25.88 20.28 -9.85
N ILE A 302 -26.26 21.48 -10.29
CA ILE A 302 -26.30 21.91 -11.70
C ILE A 302 -25.70 23.32 -11.89
N GLY A 303 -24.85 23.76 -10.95
CA GLY A 303 -24.17 25.04 -11.08
C GLY A 303 -23.16 25.03 -12.23
N THR A 304 -22.79 26.21 -12.75
CA THR A 304 -21.85 26.32 -13.88
C THR A 304 -20.42 26.64 -13.45
N ASP A 305 -20.28 27.28 -12.30
CA ASP A 305 -19.02 27.79 -11.74
C ASP A 305 -19.21 28.10 -10.24
N ASP A 306 -18.13 28.53 -9.57
CA ASP A 306 -18.13 28.82 -8.14
C ASP A 306 -19.06 29.99 -7.73
N LEU A 307 -19.34 30.93 -8.64
CA LEU A 307 -20.26 32.04 -8.39
C LEU A 307 -21.72 31.67 -8.66
N ASN A 308 -21.95 30.63 -9.47
CA ASN A 308 -23.25 30.19 -9.92
C ASN A 308 -23.61 28.77 -9.45
N ARG A 309 -23.25 28.44 -8.20
CA ARG A 309 -23.60 27.18 -7.55
C ARG A 309 -25.11 27.04 -7.33
N LYS A 310 -25.70 25.94 -7.80
CA LYS A 310 -27.15 25.69 -7.71
C LYS A 310 -27.47 24.21 -7.62
N ASP A 311 -28.57 23.89 -6.96
CA ASP A 311 -29.13 22.54 -6.89
C ASP A 311 -30.37 22.44 -7.78
N ALA A 312 -30.48 21.37 -8.57
CA ALA A 312 -31.71 20.99 -9.26
C ALA A 312 -32.72 20.36 -8.30
N LEU A 313 -32.20 19.62 -7.31
CA LEU A 313 -32.99 18.88 -6.33
C LEU A 313 -32.25 18.84 -5.00
N THR A 314 -32.97 19.07 -3.91
CA THR A 314 -32.49 18.95 -2.53
C THR A 314 -33.51 18.15 -1.72
N VAL A 315 -33.07 17.07 -1.08
CA VAL A 315 -33.86 16.32 -0.08
C VAL A 315 -33.30 16.63 1.29
N TYR A 316 -34.12 17.16 2.18
CA TYR A 316 -33.78 17.43 3.57
C TYR A 316 -34.04 16.22 4.47
N LYS A 317 -33.32 16.14 5.59
CA LYS A 317 -33.48 15.06 6.58
C LYS A 317 -34.86 15.00 7.24
N ASN A 318 -35.65 16.08 7.18
CA ASN A 318 -37.06 16.09 7.58
C ASN A 318 -38.02 15.50 6.52
N GLY A 319 -37.52 15.05 5.37
CA GLY A 319 -38.32 14.50 4.26
C GLY A 319 -38.82 15.54 3.26
N THR A 320 -38.52 16.82 3.44
CA THR A 320 -38.87 17.87 2.47
C THR A 320 -38.01 17.72 1.22
N VAL A 321 -38.65 17.74 0.05
CA VAL A 321 -37.97 17.75 -1.24
C VAL A 321 -38.21 19.10 -1.90
N VAL A 322 -37.14 19.77 -2.31
CA VAL A 322 -37.16 21.02 -3.07
C VAL A 322 -36.63 20.73 -4.47
N ILE A 323 -37.37 21.14 -5.49
CA ILE A 323 -36.99 21.03 -6.90
C ILE A 323 -36.87 22.43 -7.48
N SER A 324 -35.72 22.73 -8.07
CA SER A 324 -35.47 23.98 -8.77
C SER A 324 -35.93 23.84 -10.22
N GLY A 325 -37.19 24.18 -10.49
CA GLY A 325 -37.82 24.08 -11.81
C GLY A 325 -39.11 23.26 -11.78
N ASP A 326 -39.54 22.82 -12.96
CA ASP A 326 -40.80 22.09 -13.11
C ASP A 326 -40.63 20.59 -12.84
N LEU A 327 -41.55 20.04 -12.04
CA LEU A 327 -41.70 18.59 -11.89
C LEU A 327 -42.70 18.07 -12.93
N VAL A 328 -42.21 17.35 -13.93
CA VAL A 328 -43.06 16.69 -14.94
C VAL A 328 -43.38 15.27 -14.47
N VAL A 329 -44.66 14.98 -14.23
CA VAL A 329 -45.13 13.63 -13.83
C VAL A 329 -45.98 13.03 -14.94
N ALA A 330 -45.39 12.14 -15.74
CA ALA A 330 -46.13 11.40 -16.75
C ALA A 330 -47.03 10.34 -16.06
N GLY A 331 -48.36 10.46 -16.20
CA GLY A 331 -49.32 9.42 -15.78
C GLY A 331 -50.11 9.67 -14.48
N SER A 332 -50.00 10.85 -13.86
CA SER A 332 -50.80 11.32 -12.70
C SER A 332 -50.98 10.36 -11.52
N THR A 333 -50.31 10.63 -10.39
CA THR A 333 -50.93 11.10 -9.12
C THR A 333 -49.79 11.59 -8.21
N VAL A 334 -49.73 12.91 -7.92
CA VAL A 334 -48.86 13.46 -6.86
C VAL A 334 -49.67 13.45 -5.57
N ALA A 335 -49.25 12.64 -4.59
CA ALA A 335 -49.94 12.49 -3.32
C ALA A 335 -49.70 13.66 -2.35
N SER A 336 -50.79 14.06 -1.69
CA SER A 336 -50.90 14.78 -0.41
C SER A 336 -50.21 16.13 -0.23
N ASN A 337 -50.90 17.22 -0.57
CA ASN A 337 -50.59 18.56 -0.06
C ASN A 337 -51.77 19.06 0.80
N PRO A 338 -51.56 19.57 2.04
CA PRO A 338 -52.62 20.07 2.92
C PRO A 338 -53.53 21.14 2.28
N GLY A 339 -53.04 21.93 1.33
CA GLY A 339 -53.83 22.94 0.61
C GLY A 339 -55.01 22.37 -0.19
N ARG A 340 -54.93 21.13 -0.68
CA ARG A 340 -56.07 20.46 -1.31
C ARG A 340 -57.02 19.79 -0.31
N ARG A 341 -56.60 19.52 0.93
CA ARG A 341 -57.56 19.21 2.01
C ARG A 341 -58.41 20.42 2.31
N LEU A 342 -57.84 21.63 2.30
CA LEU A 342 -58.60 22.86 2.49
C LEU A 342 -59.57 23.10 1.32
N ALA A 343 -59.13 22.98 0.06
CA ALA A 343 -60.03 23.11 -1.10
C ALA A 343 -61.11 22.01 -1.15
N ALA A 344 -60.80 20.77 -0.73
CA ALA A 344 -61.78 19.69 -0.61
C ALA A 344 -62.75 19.89 0.58
N LEU A 345 -62.29 20.48 1.68
CA LEU A 345 -63.12 20.87 2.81
C LEU A 345 -64.02 22.06 2.47
N GLU A 346 -63.51 23.05 1.73
CA GLU A 346 -64.27 24.21 1.23
C GLU A 346 -65.34 23.75 0.21
N ALA A 347 -64.98 22.91 -0.76
CA ALA A 347 -65.94 22.32 -1.68
C ALA A 347 -66.97 21.43 -0.96
N SER A 348 -66.57 20.72 0.11
CA SER A 348 -67.51 19.97 0.93
C SER A 348 -68.41 20.89 1.77
N ALA A 349 -67.94 22.05 2.21
CA ALA A 349 -68.71 23.02 2.95
C ALA A 349 -69.76 23.71 2.06
N GLU A 350 -69.40 24.08 0.83
CA GLU A 350 -70.33 24.65 -0.15
C GLU A 350 -71.46 23.66 -0.50
N LYS A 351 -71.11 22.39 -0.70
CA LYS A 351 -72.09 21.33 -0.99
C LYS A 351 -73.03 21.07 0.20
N GLN A 352 -72.53 21.16 1.43
CA GLN A 352 -73.35 21.10 2.65
C GLN A 352 -74.28 22.32 2.79
N GLN A 353 -73.86 23.50 2.32
CA GLN A 353 -74.65 24.72 2.38
C GLN A 353 -75.78 24.73 1.34
N GLN A 354 -75.52 24.21 0.13
CA GLN A 354 -76.56 23.96 -0.88
C GLN A 354 -77.60 22.95 -0.39
N LEU A 355 -77.17 21.82 0.18
CA LEU A 355 -78.08 20.81 0.71
C LEU A 355 -79.00 21.36 1.82
N LYS A 356 -78.46 22.21 2.71
CA LYS A 356 -79.27 22.89 3.74
C LYS A 356 -80.30 23.87 3.15
N ALA A 357 -79.98 24.52 2.03
CA ALA A 357 -80.90 25.44 1.37
C ALA A 357 -82.05 24.68 0.68
N GLU A 358 -81.74 23.56 0.03
CA GLU A 358 -82.75 22.68 -0.59
C GLU A 358 -83.72 22.13 0.47
N ILE A 359 -83.21 21.56 1.56
CA ILE A 359 -84.05 21.03 2.67
C ILE A 359 -84.95 22.13 3.25
N LYS A 360 -84.47 23.38 3.34
CA LYS A 360 -85.26 24.49 3.88
C LYS A 360 -86.42 24.87 2.98
N GLU A 361 -86.24 24.85 1.66
CA GLU A 361 -87.33 25.14 0.71
C GLU A 361 -88.32 23.99 0.63
N GLU A 362 -87.84 22.74 0.73
CA GLU A 362 -88.69 21.55 0.80
C GLU A 362 -89.58 21.58 2.07
N LEU A 363 -88.99 21.88 3.23
CA LEU A 363 -89.73 22.02 4.49
C LEU A 363 -90.75 23.18 4.46
N LYS A 364 -90.41 24.29 3.81
CA LYS A 364 -91.37 25.40 3.62
C LYS A 364 -92.54 25.00 2.73
N ALA A 365 -92.29 24.22 1.67
CA ALA A 365 -93.33 23.73 0.79
C ALA A 365 -94.26 22.78 1.54
N GLU A 366 -93.69 21.86 2.33
CA GLU A 366 -94.43 20.90 3.16
C GLU A 366 -95.26 21.60 4.25
N ILE A 367 -94.70 22.59 4.94
CA ILE A 367 -95.43 23.43 5.92
C ILE A 367 -96.56 24.21 5.25
N LYS A 368 -96.34 24.73 4.04
CA LYS A 368 -97.36 25.47 3.29
C LYS A 368 -98.48 24.56 2.77
N GLU A 369 -98.17 23.30 2.51
CA GLU A 369 -99.14 22.27 2.16
C GLU A 369 -99.95 21.83 3.38
N GLN A 370 -99.30 21.65 4.54
CA GLN A 370 -99.99 21.38 5.81
C GLN A 370 -100.89 22.56 6.25
N LEU A 371 -100.44 23.80 6.11
CA LEU A 371 -101.24 25.01 6.37
C LEU A 371 -102.41 25.23 5.39
N LYS A 372 -102.43 24.52 4.25
CA LYS A 372 -103.58 24.51 3.33
C LYS A 372 -104.56 23.37 3.61
N ALA A 373 -104.13 22.36 4.39
CA ALA A 373 -104.93 21.21 4.78
C ALA A 373 -105.65 21.41 6.13
N GLU A 374 -105.22 22.39 6.93
CA GLU A 374 -105.95 22.96 8.07
C GLU A 374 -106.94 24.07 7.64
#